data_AF-W0F7B4-F1
#
_entry.id   AF-W0F7B4-F1
#
_cell.length_a   1.000
_cell.length_b   1.000
_cell.length_c   1.000
_cell.angle_alpha   90.00
_cell.angle_beta   90.00
_cell.angle_gamma   90.00
#
_symmetry.space_group_name_H-M   'P 1'
#
loop_
_entity.id
_entity.type
_entity.pdbx_description
1 polymer ?
#
loop_
_entity_poly.entity_id
_entity_poly.type
_entity_poly.pdbx_seq_one_letter_code
_entity_poly.pdbx_strand_id
1 'polypeptide(L)'
;MEQDPVLIITSFRKTAFRLFEELYHDFKEQAGKLDRQTDENVFQQLCGRYERRLQYQLGLEAKDLIRTYKRNDILQLQQSLTEHITYCLLEFKRKAGSL
;
A
#
# COMPACT_ATOMS: atom_id res chain seq x y z
N MET A 1 -15.92 -2.49 24.48
CA MET A 1 -14.53 -2.97 24.56
C MET A 1 -13.68 -2.03 23.74
N GLU A 2 -12.68 -1.39 24.36
CA GLU A 2 -11.69 -0.62 23.61
C GLU A 2 -10.80 -1.60 22.83
N GLN A 3 -10.60 -1.36 21.54
CA GLN A 3 -9.72 -2.19 20.73
C GLN A 3 -8.26 -1.86 21.07
N ASP A 4 -7.43 -2.89 21.20
CA ASP A 4 -6.00 -2.73 21.45
C ASP A 4 -5.31 -2.15 20.20
N PRO A 5 -4.63 -0.98 20.30
CA PRO A 5 -3.87 -0.40 19.20
C PRO A 5 -2.89 -1.39 18.53
N VAL A 6 -2.31 -2.32 19.29
CA VAL A 6 -1.39 -3.34 18.73
C VAL A 6 -2.15 -4.30 17.81
N LEU A 7 -3.36 -4.71 18.18
CA LEU A 7 -4.20 -5.58 17.36
C LEU A 7 -4.67 -4.87 16.09
N ILE A 8 -5.04 -3.59 16.21
CA ILE A 8 -5.44 -2.76 15.06
C ILE A 8 -4.29 -2.65 14.06
N ILE A 9 -3.10 -2.25 14.53
CA ILE A 9 -1.93 -2.09 13.67
C ILE A 9 -1.55 -3.43 13.04
N THR A 10 -1.60 -4.53 13.79
CA THR A 10 -1.32 -5.86 13.26
C THR A 10 -2.32 -6.28 12.19
N SER A 11 -3.61 -6.02 12.41
CA SER A 11 -4.66 -6.29 11.43
C SER A 11 -4.46 -5.46 10.16
N PHE A 12 -4.16 -4.16 10.32
CA PHE A 12 -3.87 -3.27 9.20
C PHE A 12 -2.69 -3.79 8.38
N ARG A 13 -1.58 -4.17 9.02
CA ARG A 13 -0.39 -4.70 8.35
C ARG A 13 -0.70 -5.95 7.53
N LYS A 14 -1.52 -6.86 8.05
CA LYS A 14 -1.96 -8.05 7.31
C LYS A 14 -2.78 -7.68 6.07
N THR A 15 -3.74 -6.77 6.22
CA THR A 15 -4.53 -6.28 5.08
C THR A 15 -3.67 -5.56 4.06
N ALA A 16 -2.75 -4.70 4.51
CA ALA A 16 -1.83 -3.95 3.67
C ALA A 16 -0.91 -4.87 2.87
N PHE A 17 -0.37 -5.91 3.51
CA PHE A 17 0.46 -6.90 2.85
C PHE A 17 -0.30 -7.67 1.77
N ARG A 18 -1.52 -8.13 2.07
CA ARG A 18 -2.37 -8.80 1.07
C ARG A 18 -2.66 -7.89 -0.13
N LEU A 19 -3.09 -6.64 0.12
CA LEU A 19 -3.36 -5.66 -0.94
C LEU A 19 -2.12 -5.39 -1.78
N PHE A 20 -0.95 -5.29 -1.13
CA PHE A 20 0.32 -5.15 -1.81
C PHE A 20 0.62 -6.34 -2.72
N GLU A 21 0.50 -7.57 -2.22
CA GLU A 21 0.79 -8.78 -2.99
C GLU A 21 -0.13 -8.92 -4.20
N GLU A 22 -1.44 -8.72 -4.01
CA GLU A 22 -2.44 -8.79 -5.08
C GLU A 22 -2.14 -7.75 -6.18
N LEU A 23 -1.90 -6.49 -5.79
CA LEU A 23 -1.60 -5.42 -6.74
C LEU A 23 -0.25 -5.59 -7.42
N TYR A 24 0.78 -6.02 -6.69
CA TYR A 24 2.11 -6.22 -7.25
C TYR A 24 2.15 -7.42 -8.20
N HIS A 25 1.39 -8.47 -7.91
CA HIS A 25 1.26 -9.61 -8.81
C HIS A 25 0.63 -9.21 -10.15
N ASP A 26 -0.53 -8.55 -10.13
CA ASP A 26 -1.18 -8.03 -11.34
C ASP A 26 -0.27 -7.05 -12.09
N PHE A 27 0.37 -6.11 -11.38
CA PHE A 27 1.38 -5.23 -11.97
C PHE A 27 2.49 -5.99 -12.69
N LYS A 28 3.07 -7.01 -12.06
CA LYS A 28 4.16 -7.82 -12.63
C LYS A 28 3.70 -8.56 -13.89
N GLU A 29 2.49 -9.09 -13.89
CA GLU A 29 1.92 -9.75 -15.08
C GLU A 29 1.71 -8.78 -16.25
N GLN A 30 1.23 -7.56 -15.98
CA GLN A 30 1.08 -6.54 -17.02
C GLN A 30 2.43 -6.02 -17.51
N ALA A 31 3.37 -5.76 -16.58
CA ALA A 31 4.70 -5.28 -16.89
C ALA A 31 5.51 -6.28 -17.72
N GLY A 32 5.35 -7.59 -17.47
CA GLY A 32 6.01 -8.64 -18.23
C GLY A 32 5.59 -8.74 -19.70
N LYS A 33 4.55 -8.01 -20.12
CA LYS A 33 4.10 -7.92 -21.52
C LYS A 33 4.73 -6.75 -22.28
N LEU A 34 5.44 -5.87 -21.58
CA LEU A 34 6.05 -4.67 -22.16
C LEU A 34 7.50 -4.93 -22.54
N ASP A 35 7.94 -4.36 -23.66
CA ASP A 35 9.36 -4.30 -23.99
C ASP A 35 9.96 -3.03 -23.39
N ARG A 36 10.80 -3.17 -22.36
CA ARG A 36 11.44 -2.06 -21.65
C ARG A 36 12.28 -1.13 -22.55
N GLN A 37 12.70 -1.58 -23.75
CA GLN A 37 13.47 -0.73 -24.67
C GLN A 37 12.59 0.25 -25.45
N THR A 38 11.33 -0.12 -25.71
CA THR A 38 10.42 0.63 -26.58
C THR A 38 9.22 1.20 -25.81
N ASP A 39 8.80 0.53 -24.75
CA ASP A 39 7.62 0.83 -23.94
C ASP A 39 7.94 1.47 -22.58
N GLU A 40 9.15 2.02 -22.36
CA GLU A 40 9.55 2.58 -21.05
C GLU A 40 8.55 3.61 -20.53
N ASN A 41 8.01 4.48 -21.39
CA ASN A 41 6.98 5.44 -21.00
C ASN A 41 5.68 4.76 -20.52
N VAL A 42 5.28 3.67 -21.18
CA VAL A 42 4.10 2.88 -20.81
C VAL A 42 4.35 2.17 -19.48
N PHE A 43 5.55 1.65 -19.28
CA PHE A 43 5.97 1.04 -18.02
C PHE A 43 5.92 2.06 -16.86
N GLN A 44 6.46 3.26 -17.03
CA GLN A 44 6.39 4.32 -16.02
C GLN A 44 4.95 4.75 -15.70
N GLN A 45 4.08 4.84 -16.72
CA GLN A 45 2.65 5.10 -16.51
C GLN A 45 1.95 3.97 -15.75
N LEU A 46 2.28 2.72 -16.05
CA LEU A 46 1.77 1.53 -15.36
C LEU A 46 2.20 1.56 -13.89
N CYS A 47 3.49 1.80 -13.60
CA CYS A 47 4.01 1.98 -12.25
C CYS A 47 3.21 3.03 -11.47
N GLY A 48 3.05 4.24 -12.05
CA GLY A 48 2.30 5.32 -11.41
C GLY A 48 0.83 4.99 -11.18
N ARG A 49 0.20 4.20 -12.06
CA ARG A 49 -1.18 3.74 -11.88
C ARG A 49 -1.32 2.80 -10.69
N TYR A 50 -0.45 1.80 -10.57
CA TYR A 50 -0.50 0.84 -9.48
C TYR A 50 -0.08 1.44 -8.15
N GLU A 51 0.91 2.35 -8.14
CA GLU A 51 1.29 3.10 -6.94
C GLU A 51 0.10 3.90 -6.38
N ARG A 52 -0.57 4.68 -7.23
CA ARG A 52 -1.76 5.46 -6.81
C ARG A 52 -2.88 4.56 -6.32
N ARG A 53 -3.10 3.41 -6.97
CA ARG A 53 -4.12 2.43 -6.56
C ARG A 53 -3.81 1.84 -5.20
N LEU A 54 -2.55 1.45 -4.96
CA LEU A 54 -2.08 0.95 -3.66
C LEU A 54 -2.25 2.01 -2.57
N GLN A 55 -1.78 3.24 -2.82
CA GLN A 55 -1.93 4.35 -1.87
C GLN A 55 -3.41 4.61 -1.52
N TYR A 56 -4.28 4.61 -2.53
CA TYR A 56 -5.71 4.84 -2.33
C TYR A 56 -6.35 3.74 -1.48
N GLN A 57 -6.12 2.47 -1.81
CA GLN A 57 -6.71 1.34 -1.08
C GLN A 57 -6.22 1.30 0.37
N LEU A 58 -4.92 1.44 0.60
CA LEU A 58 -4.37 1.49 1.96
C LEU A 58 -4.89 2.70 2.74
N GLY A 59 -5.09 3.83 2.07
CA GLY A 59 -5.66 5.03 2.65
C GLY A 59 -7.13 4.88 3.07
N LEU A 60 -7.92 4.10 2.32
CA LEU A 60 -9.30 3.76 2.72
C LEU A 60 -9.32 2.89 3.99
N GLU A 61 -8.51 1.83 4.00
CA GLU A 61 -8.37 0.93 5.16
C GLU A 61 -7.94 1.71 6.42
N ALA A 62 -6.93 2.58 6.28
CA ALA A 62 -6.47 3.42 7.38
C ALA A 62 -7.57 4.38 7.88
N LYS A 63 -8.31 5.02 6.96
CA LYS A 63 -9.42 5.93 7.33
C LYS A 63 -10.53 5.22 8.09
N ASP A 64 -10.91 4.01 7.68
CA ASP A 64 -11.95 3.23 8.36
C ASP A 64 -11.52 2.81 9.77
N LEU A 65 -10.25 2.45 9.96
CA LEU A 65 -9.68 2.18 11.27
C LEU A 65 -9.66 3.42 12.16
N ILE A 66 -9.19 4.56 11.64
CA ILE A 66 -9.17 5.83 12.38
C ILE A 66 -10.60 6.23 12.80
N ARG A 67 -11.59 6.09 11.91
CA ARG A 67 -12.99 6.45 12.21
C ARG A 67 -13.58 5.63 13.36
N THR A 68 -13.16 4.38 13.49
CA THR A 68 -13.70 3.45 14.51
C THR A 68 -12.89 3.44 15.80
N TYR A 69 -11.71 4.08 15.81
CA TYR A 69 -10.83 4.18 16.96
C TYR A 69 -11.31 5.25 17.95
N LYS A 70 -11.51 4.88 19.21
CA LYS A 70 -12.12 5.75 20.25
C LYS A 70 -11.18 6.12 21.40
N ARG A 71 -9.88 5.82 21.28
CA ARG A 71 -8.88 6.06 22.33
C ARG A 71 -8.11 7.36 22.09
N ASN A 72 -7.46 7.85 23.14
CA ASN A 72 -6.76 9.14 23.17
C ASN A 72 -5.44 9.16 22.37
N ASP A 73 -4.94 8.00 21.96
CA ASP A 73 -3.69 7.78 21.21
C ASP A 73 -3.91 7.75 19.67
N ILE A 74 -4.98 8.38 19.18
CA ILE A 74 -5.33 8.42 17.76
C ILE A 74 -4.21 8.98 16.87
N LEU A 75 -3.44 9.95 17.37
CA LEU A 75 -2.31 10.53 16.63
C LEU A 75 -1.18 9.51 16.43
N GLN A 76 -0.85 8.72 17.46
CA GLN A 76 0.16 7.66 17.34
C GLN A 76 -0.31 6.56 16.39
N LEU A 77 -1.61 6.22 16.41
CA LEU A 77 -2.19 5.30 15.44
C LEU A 77 -2.07 5.84 14.01
N GLN A 78 -2.48 7.09 13.77
CA GLN A 78 -2.40 7.74 12.45
C GLN A 78 -0.97 7.77 11.91
N GLN A 79 0.00 8.10 12.76
CA GLN A 79 1.42 8.08 12.40
C GLN A 79 1.86 6.66 12.01
N SER A 80 1.55 5.65 12.83
CA SER A 80 1.91 4.26 12.57
C SER A 80 1.32 3.72 11.26
N LEU A 81 0.06 4.08 10.96
CA LEU A 81 -0.60 3.72 9.70
C LEU A 81 0.10 4.41 8.52
N THR A 82 0.38 5.71 8.63
CA THR A 82 1.04 6.49 7.56
C THR A 82 2.45 5.99 7.25
N GLU A 83 3.23 5.66 8.28
CA GLU A 83 4.57 5.08 8.13
C GLU A 83 4.50 3.74 7.40
N HIS A 84 3.53 2.88 7.73
CA HIS A 84 3.39 1.60 7.07
C HIS A 84 2.89 1.71 5.63
N ILE A 85 1.98 2.64 5.33
CA ILE A 85 1.59 2.96 3.94
C ILE A 85 2.82 3.39 3.15
N THR A 86 3.63 4.30 3.72
CA THR A 86 4.86 4.79 3.10
C THR A 86 5.83 3.63 2.82
N TYR A 87 6.00 2.72 3.77
CA TYR A 87 6.80 1.52 3.59
C TYR A 87 6.31 0.68 2.40
N CYS A 88 5.01 0.38 2.30
CA CYS A 88 4.45 -0.38 1.18
C CYS A 88 4.68 0.30 -0.17
N LEU A 89 4.54 1.63 -0.24
CA LEU A 89 4.77 2.38 -1.48
C LEU A 89 6.24 2.38 -1.91
N LEU A 90 7.16 2.54 -0.96
CA LEU A 90 8.60 2.47 -1.24
C LEU A 90 9.02 1.08 -1.70
N GLU A 91 8.52 0.03 -1.04
CA GLU A 91 8.76 -1.35 -1.46
C GLU A 91 8.17 -1.63 -2.85
N PHE A 92 7.00 -1.08 -3.17
CA PHE A 92 6.43 -1.20 -4.52
C PHE A 92 7.36 -0.60 -5.56
N LYS A 93 7.81 0.65 -5.37
CA LYS A 93 8.73 1.34 -6.27
C LYS A 93 10.03 0.56 -6.45
N ARG A 94 10.61 0.10 -5.35
CA ARG A 94 11.85 -0.68 -5.36
C ARG A 94 11.69 -1.96 -6.19
N LYS A 95 10.63 -2.72 -5.94
CA LYS A 95 10.36 -3.97 -6.66
C LYS A 95 9.95 -3.76 -8.12
N ALA A 96 9.27 -2.66 -8.43
CA ALA A 96 8.93 -2.30 -9.79
C ALA A 96 10.18 -1.90 -10.59
N GLY A 97 11.06 -1.07 -10.01
CA GLY A 97 12.30 -0.65 -10.67
C GLY A 97 13.31 -1.78 -10.90
N SER A 98 13.18 -2.91 -10.19
CA SER A 98 14.04 -4.09 -10.37
C SER A 98 13.53 -5.09 -11.43
N LEU A 99 12.32 -4.89 -11.97
CA LEU A 99 11.83 -5.62 -13.14
C LEU A 99 12.49 -5.07 -14.40
#